data_AF-A0A6I8NXX0-F1
#
_entry.id   AF-A0A6I8NXX0-F1
#
_cell.length_a   1.000
_cell.length_b   1.000
_cell.length_c   1.000
_cell.angle_alpha   90.00
_cell.angle_beta   90.00
_cell.angle_gamma   90.00
#
_symmetry.space_group_name_H-M   'P 1'
#
loop_
_entity.id
_entity.type
_entity.pdbx_description
1 polymer ?
#
loop_
_entity_poly.entity_id
_entity_poly.type
_entity_poly.pdbx_seq_one_letter_code
_entity_poly.pdbx_strand_id
1 'polypeptide(L)'
;MAADKPQPGGGGGGGGGGGGGGGRGPTREENKENERPVAANKPKRSAALGDSLGLEILQIIKDSQQQHGLRHGDFQRYRGYCSRRQRRLRKTLNFKMGNRHKFTGKKVTEELLSDSRYLLLILMDAERAWSYAMQLKQEANTEPRKRFHLLSRLRKAVKHAEELERLCESNRVDAKTKLEAQAYMAYLSGMLRFEHQDWELAMEAFNKCKTIYEKLASAFTEEQAVLYNQRVEEISPNIRYCAYNIGDQTAISELIQMRLRSGGTEGLLAEKLEALISQTRAKQAATMSEVEWRGRTVPVKIDRVRIFLLGLADSEAAIAQAENEETKERLFESVLSECRDTIQAVREELKPDQKQREHLPEVESGKVSNLQYLHSYLTFIKLSTAIRRNESMAKGLQQALLQHQPEDESRRSPRPQDLIRLYDIILQNLLELPQLPGLEEDKAFQKEVGLKALVYKAYRCFFIAQSYVLVKKWSEALVLYDRVLKYAREMQAQAGDSDTSLKELPDVQELISQVNAEKYSLQAAAILPLVERFETFSLDPSLVSKQANLVHFPPGFQPIPCKPLFFDLALNHVAFPPLEDKVEQKPKSGLTGYIKGIFGFRS
;
A
#
# COMPACT_ATOMS: atom_id res chain seq x y z
N MET A 1 -30.66 48.54 -9.38
CA MET A 1 -29.88 49.51 -10.17
C MET A 1 -29.34 48.79 -11.38
N ALA A 2 -30.09 48.89 -12.48
CA ALA A 2 -29.62 48.71 -13.86
C ALA A 2 -28.57 49.81 -14.15
N ALA A 3 -27.76 49.86 -15.19
CA ALA A 3 -27.36 49.04 -16.33
C ALA A 3 -26.02 49.68 -16.79
N ASP A 4 -25.30 49.09 -17.75
CA ASP A 4 -25.05 49.84 -18.99
C ASP A 4 -24.42 48.96 -20.08
N LYS A 5 -25.17 48.87 -21.18
CA LYS A 5 -24.67 48.67 -22.54
C LYS A 5 -24.46 50.07 -23.13
N PRO A 6 -23.48 50.29 -24.01
CA PRO A 6 -23.56 51.37 -24.97
C PRO A 6 -24.27 50.90 -26.24
N GLN A 7 -25.11 51.80 -26.75
CA GLN A 7 -25.89 51.74 -27.98
C GLN A 7 -25.28 52.77 -28.99
N PRO A 8 -25.94 53.19 -30.08
CA PRO A 8 -25.64 52.85 -31.48
C PRO A 8 -25.20 54.07 -32.33
N GLY A 9 -25.03 53.89 -33.66
CA GLY A 9 -24.95 55.04 -34.57
C GLY A 9 -24.98 54.71 -36.07
N GLY A 10 -26.05 55.18 -36.74
CA GLY A 10 -26.12 55.56 -38.16
C GLY A 10 -26.37 54.41 -39.16
N GLY A 11 -27.34 54.41 -40.07
CA GLY A 11 -28.25 55.46 -40.54
C GLY A 11 -28.25 55.54 -42.07
N GLY A 12 -29.36 55.19 -42.71
CA GLY A 12 -29.87 55.93 -43.88
C GLY A 12 -29.82 55.30 -45.28
N GLY A 13 -31.02 55.03 -45.82
CA GLY A 13 -31.42 55.22 -47.24
C GLY A 13 -31.07 54.11 -48.23
N GLY A 14 -31.93 53.64 -49.13
CA GLY A 14 -33.29 54.02 -49.53
C GLY A 14 -33.58 53.45 -50.94
N GLY A 15 -34.85 53.17 -51.25
CA GLY A 15 -35.38 53.30 -52.61
C GLY A 15 -35.64 52.04 -53.46
N GLY A 16 -36.94 51.77 -53.68
CA GLY A 16 -37.54 51.22 -54.92
C GLY A 16 -37.34 49.71 -55.19
N GLY A 17 -38.31 48.92 -55.65
CA GLY A 17 -39.64 49.16 -56.20
C GLY A 17 -39.97 48.00 -57.14
N GLY A 18 -41.23 47.52 -57.11
CA GLY A 18 -41.81 46.53 -58.05
C GLY A 18 -41.54 45.07 -57.64
N GLY A 19 -42.50 44.16 -57.49
CA GLY A 19 -43.84 44.08 -58.06
C GLY A 19 -43.92 42.83 -58.94
N GLY A 20 -44.78 41.87 -58.61
CA GLY A 20 -45.17 40.77 -59.51
C GLY A 20 -45.11 39.38 -58.88
N GLY A 21 -46.25 38.92 -58.36
CA GLY A 21 -46.44 37.55 -57.89
C GLY A 21 -46.72 36.54 -59.01
N GLY A 22 -46.77 35.27 -58.63
CA GLY A 22 -47.28 34.19 -59.48
C GLY A 22 -46.73 32.84 -59.09
N GLY A 23 -47.45 32.11 -58.23
CA GLY A 23 -47.12 30.74 -57.87
C GLY A 23 -47.44 29.73 -58.97
N ARG A 24 -46.77 28.56 -58.89
CA ARG A 24 -47.25 27.21 -59.24
C ARG A 24 -46.07 26.23 -59.07
N GLY A 25 -46.21 25.23 -58.20
CA GLY A 25 -45.45 23.97 -58.34
C GLY A 25 -46.19 23.02 -59.27
N PRO A 26 -45.85 21.71 -59.34
CA PRO A 26 -44.58 21.05 -59.03
C PRO A 26 -44.08 20.20 -60.21
N THR A 27 -42.79 19.88 -60.29
CA THR A 27 -42.31 18.78 -61.16
C THR A 27 -41.33 17.88 -60.45
N ARG A 28 -41.52 16.61 -60.78
CA ARG A 28 -41.04 15.37 -60.21
C ARG A 28 -39.79 14.97 -60.97
N GLU A 29 -38.64 14.88 -60.31
CA GLU A 29 -37.45 14.25 -60.88
C GLU A 29 -36.98 13.10 -59.98
N GLU A 30 -36.89 11.95 -60.63
CA GLU A 30 -36.47 10.66 -60.11
C GLU A 30 -34.96 10.65 -59.92
N ASN A 31 -34.47 10.39 -58.71
CA ASN A 31 -33.09 9.93 -58.50
C ASN A 31 -33.12 8.45 -58.14
N LYS A 32 -32.84 7.62 -59.16
CA LYS A 32 -32.33 6.25 -59.01
C LYS A 32 -30.89 6.33 -58.50
N GLU A 33 -30.60 5.70 -57.36
CA GLU A 33 -29.35 5.00 -57.04
C GLU A 33 -29.33 4.62 -55.55
N ASN A 34 -29.66 3.36 -55.26
CA ASN A 34 -29.01 2.50 -54.25
C ASN A 34 -29.82 1.21 -54.07
N GLU A 35 -29.66 0.28 -55.00
CA GLU A 35 -29.98 -1.12 -54.77
C GLU A 35 -28.86 -1.78 -53.96
N ARG A 36 -29.26 -2.49 -52.90
CA ARG A 36 -28.40 -3.32 -52.07
C ARG A 36 -28.08 -4.63 -52.79
N PRO A 37 -26.84 -5.17 -52.73
CA PRO A 37 -26.63 -6.57 -53.05
C PRO A 37 -27.00 -7.44 -51.84
N VAL A 38 -27.88 -8.39 -52.12
CA VAL A 38 -28.32 -9.49 -51.25
C VAL A 38 -27.12 -10.42 -51.01
N ALA A 39 -26.68 -10.54 -49.75
CA ALA A 39 -25.64 -11.48 -49.36
C ALA A 39 -26.20 -12.90 -49.23
N ALA A 40 -25.57 -13.81 -49.95
CA ALA A 40 -25.92 -15.22 -50.08
C ALA A 40 -25.87 -16.02 -48.76
N ASN A 41 -26.77 -17.00 -48.71
CA ASN A 41 -26.91 -18.06 -47.72
C ASN A 41 -25.56 -18.78 -47.45
N LYS A 42 -25.09 -18.78 -46.20
CA LYS A 42 -24.04 -19.70 -45.71
C LYS A 42 -24.67 -20.69 -44.70
N PRO A 43 -24.29 -21.98 -44.72
CA PRO A 43 -24.95 -23.01 -43.93
C PRO A 43 -24.63 -22.85 -42.44
N LYS A 44 -25.63 -23.13 -41.60
CA LYS A 44 -25.53 -23.21 -40.13
C LYS A 44 -24.44 -24.21 -39.76
N ARG A 45 -23.31 -23.72 -39.21
CA ARG A 45 -22.41 -24.55 -38.41
C ARG A 45 -23.14 -24.90 -37.12
N SER A 46 -23.29 -26.19 -36.85
CA SER A 46 -23.67 -26.73 -35.56
C SER A 46 -22.73 -26.20 -34.49
N ALA A 47 -23.30 -25.57 -33.46
CA ALA A 47 -22.55 -25.12 -32.29
C ALA A 47 -21.97 -26.36 -31.58
N ALA A 48 -20.66 -26.53 -31.68
CA ALA A 48 -19.92 -27.49 -30.88
C ALA A 48 -19.85 -27.02 -29.43
N LEU A 49 -19.70 -27.98 -28.53
CA LEU A 49 -19.75 -27.88 -27.07
C LEU A 49 -18.54 -27.12 -26.45
N GLY A 50 -18.26 -25.87 -26.89
CA GLY A 50 -17.03 -25.15 -26.52
C GLY A 50 -17.08 -23.62 -26.30
N ASP A 51 -18.18 -22.93 -26.62
CA ASP A 51 -18.27 -21.46 -26.46
C ASP A 51 -19.12 -21.07 -25.24
N SER A 52 -18.66 -21.40 -24.03
CA SER A 52 -19.29 -20.88 -22.82
C SER A 52 -19.01 -19.38 -22.68
N LEU A 53 -20.04 -18.58 -22.40
CA LEU A 53 -19.90 -17.14 -22.18
C LEU A 53 -19.19 -16.88 -20.84
N GLY A 54 -18.05 -16.20 -20.89
CA GLY A 54 -17.32 -15.71 -19.71
C GLY A 54 -17.48 -14.20 -19.50
N LEU A 55 -17.65 -13.79 -18.25
CA LEU A 55 -17.69 -12.39 -17.82
C LEU A 55 -16.98 -12.24 -16.47
N GLU A 56 -15.88 -11.51 -16.46
CA GLU A 56 -15.12 -11.19 -15.24
C GLU A 56 -15.75 -9.97 -14.55
N ILE A 57 -16.80 -10.23 -13.77
CA ILE A 57 -17.63 -9.22 -13.11
C ILE A 57 -16.77 -8.35 -12.19
N LEU A 58 -15.93 -8.97 -11.34
CA LEU A 58 -15.13 -8.23 -10.35
C LEU A 58 -14.10 -7.32 -11.02
N GLN A 59 -13.42 -7.80 -12.06
CA GLN A 59 -12.45 -7.02 -12.82
C GLN A 59 -13.13 -5.82 -13.49
N ILE A 60 -14.25 -6.06 -14.18
CA ILE A 60 -15.01 -5.02 -14.88
C ILE A 60 -15.45 -3.92 -13.92
N ILE A 61 -15.97 -4.26 -12.73
CA ILE A 61 -16.42 -3.24 -11.78
C ILE A 61 -15.24 -2.46 -11.21
N LYS A 62 -14.14 -3.11 -10.80
CA LYS A 62 -13.00 -2.42 -10.17
C LYS A 62 -12.30 -1.48 -11.16
N ASP A 63 -12.05 -1.92 -12.39
CA ASP A 63 -11.49 -1.06 -13.45
C ASP A 63 -12.39 0.12 -13.77
N SER A 64 -13.69 -0.15 -13.95
CA SER A 64 -14.67 0.88 -14.29
C SER A 64 -14.81 1.91 -13.15
N GLN A 65 -14.76 1.46 -11.90
CA GLN A 65 -14.83 2.31 -10.72
C GLN A 65 -13.58 3.20 -10.60
N GLN A 66 -12.38 2.61 -10.73
CA GLN A 66 -11.12 3.35 -10.64
C GLN A 66 -11.00 4.41 -11.76
N GLN A 67 -11.33 4.05 -13.00
CA GLN A 67 -11.20 4.94 -14.16
C GLN A 67 -12.23 6.08 -14.17
N HIS A 68 -13.42 5.87 -13.59
CA HIS A 68 -14.56 6.77 -13.78
C HIS A 68 -15.05 7.50 -12.52
N GLY A 69 -14.16 7.70 -11.54
CA GLY A 69 -14.34 8.67 -10.47
C GLY A 69 -14.20 8.12 -9.05
N LEU A 70 -14.31 6.80 -8.86
CA LEU A 70 -14.31 6.23 -7.51
C LEU A 70 -12.93 6.30 -6.85
N ARG A 71 -11.84 6.42 -7.63
CA ARG A 71 -10.50 6.74 -7.12
C ARG A 71 -10.46 8.04 -6.29
N HIS A 72 -11.37 8.97 -6.57
CA HIS A 72 -11.51 10.24 -5.84
C HIS A 72 -12.85 10.35 -5.09
N GLY A 73 -13.56 9.24 -4.88
CA GLY A 73 -14.84 9.21 -4.16
C GLY A 73 -16.04 9.83 -4.89
N ASP A 74 -15.97 10.09 -6.21
CA ASP A 74 -17.06 10.69 -6.98
C ASP A 74 -18.05 9.63 -7.51
N PHE A 75 -19.03 9.30 -6.67
CA PHE A 75 -20.11 8.36 -7.02
C PHE A 75 -21.06 8.90 -8.09
N GLN A 76 -21.26 10.21 -8.17
CA GLN A 76 -22.18 10.80 -9.14
C GLN A 76 -21.65 10.64 -10.57
N ARG A 77 -20.33 10.84 -10.77
CA ARG A 77 -19.66 10.62 -12.05
C ARG A 77 -19.73 9.17 -12.49
N TYR A 78 -19.48 8.23 -11.58
CA TYR A 78 -19.57 6.79 -11.86
C TYR A 78 -21.00 6.39 -12.26
N ARG A 79 -22.03 6.84 -11.53
CA ARG A 79 -23.45 6.64 -11.91
C ARG A 79 -23.76 7.15 -13.32
N GLY A 80 -23.23 8.34 -13.66
CA GLY A 80 -23.36 8.93 -14.99
C GLY A 80 -22.70 8.08 -16.07
N TYR A 81 -21.52 7.52 -15.78
CA TYR A 81 -20.84 6.56 -16.65
C TYR A 81 -21.68 5.29 -16.87
N CYS A 82 -22.16 4.64 -15.81
CA CYS A 82 -22.98 3.42 -15.92
C CYS A 82 -24.23 3.68 -16.79
N SER A 83 -24.88 4.84 -16.60
CA SER A 83 -26.05 5.25 -17.40
C SER A 83 -25.71 5.43 -18.89
N ARG A 84 -24.57 6.05 -19.21
CA ARG A 84 -24.11 6.23 -20.60
C ARG A 84 -23.69 4.90 -21.24
N ARG A 85 -22.95 4.06 -20.51
CA ARG A 85 -22.52 2.72 -20.96
C ARG A 85 -23.73 1.85 -21.25
N GLN A 86 -24.71 1.84 -20.35
CA GLN A 86 -25.98 1.16 -20.56
C GLN A 86 -26.71 1.66 -21.82
N ARG A 87 -26.80 2.98 -22.03
CA ARG A 87 -27.44 3.55 -23.22
C ARG A 87 -26.73 3.11 -24.51
N ARG A 88 -25.40 3.04 -24.52
CA ARG A 88 -24.61 2.55 -25.68
C ARG A 88 -24.84 1.06 -25.92
N LEU A 89 -24.84 0.23 -24.89
CA LEU A 89 -25.13 -1.20 -24.99
C LEU A 89 -26.53 -1.45 -25.55
N ARG A 90 -27.55 -0.77 -25.04
CA ARG A 90 -28.93 -0.87 -25.54
C ARG A 90 -29.06 -0.43 -27.00
N LYS A 91 -28.32 0.60 -27.42
CA LYS A 91 -28.30 1.02 -28.84
C LYS A 91 -27.63 -0.02 -29.73
N THR A 92 -26.49 -0.56 -29.30
CA THR A 92 -25.69 -1.52 -30.07
C THR A 92 -26.42 -2.86 -30.24
N LEU A 93 -27.03 -3.36 -29.17
CA LEU A 93 -27.82 -4.59 -29.15
C LEU A 93 -29.24 -4.40 -29.71
N ASN A 94 -29.60 -3.20 -30.15
CA ASN A 94 -30.97 -2.80 -30.51
C ASN A 94 -32.03 -3.14 -29.42
N PHE A 95 -31.59 -3.29 -28.16
CA PHE A 95 -32.42 -3.62 -27.01
C PHE A 95 -33.01 -2.36 -26.36
N LYS A 96 -33.93 -1.70 -27.09
CA LYS A 96 -34.63 -0.49 -26.61
C LYS A 96 -35.85 -0.89 -25.76
N MET A 97 -35.91 -0.35 -24.53
CA MET A 97 -37.01 -0.55 -23.56
C MET A 97 -38.28 0.26 -23.88
N GLY A 98 -38.41 0.78 -25.09
CA GLY A 98 -39.51 1.66 -25.47
C GLY A 98 -39.14 2.66 -26.55
N ASN A 99 -40.18 3.25 -27.11
CA ASN A 99 -40.09 4.35 -28.06
C ASN A 99 -40.46 5.67 -27.36
N ARG A 100 -40.33 6.81 -28.07
CA ARG A 100 -40.60 8.15 -27.53
C ARG A 100 -41.96 8.28 -26.80
N HIS A 101 -42.95 7.50 -27.20
CA HIS A 101 -44.34 7.62 -26.72
C HIS A 101 -44.83 6.47 -25.83
N LYS A 102 -44.09 5.34 -25.75
CA LYS A 102 -44.51 4.16 -24.98
C LYS A 102 -43.30 3.40 -24.42
N PHE A 103 -43.36 3.07 -23.13
CA PHE A 103 -42.39 2.21 -22.46
C PHE A 103 -42.79 0.74 -22.61
N THR A 104 -41.84 -0.12 -22.97
CA THR A 104 -42.01 -1.58 -23.01
C THR A 104 -40.88 -2.23 -22.21
N GLY A 105 -41.22 -2.80 -21.05
CA GLY A 105 -40.27 -3.48 -20.17
C GLY A 105 -39.80 -4.81 -20.78
N LYS A 106 -38.88 -4.75 -21.74
CA LYS A 106 -38.25 -5.96 -22.31
C LYS A 106 -37.34 -6.58 -21.25
N LYS A 107 -37.64 -7.83 -20.88
CA LYS A 107 -36.77 -8.62 -20.00
C LYS A 107 -35.71 -9.33 -20.81
N VAL A 108 -34.54 -9.53 -20.21
CA VAL A 108 -33.50 -10.37 -20.80
C VAL A 108 -33.91 -11.82 -20.54
N THR A 109 -34.10 -12.59 -21.60
CA THR A 109 -34.43 -14.02 -21.58
C THR A 109 -33.19 -14.86 -21.87
N GLU A 110 -33.20 -16.14 -21.48
CA GLU A 110 -32.07 -17.05 -21.68
C GLU A 110 -31.67 -17.22 -23.15
N GLU A 111 -32.61 -17.09 -24.07
CA GLU A 111 -32.36 -17.18 -25.51
C GLU A 111 -31.42 -16.07 -26.03
N LEU A 112 -31.46 -14.89 -25.39
CA LEU A 112 -30.61 -13.74 -25.72
C LEU A 112 -29.19 -13.87 -25.19
N LEU A 113 -28.91 -14.87 -24.34
CA LEU A 113 -27.57 -15.19 -23.81
C LEU A 113 -26.68 -15.87 -24.87
N SER A 114 -26.68 -15.34 -26.09
CA SER A 114 -25.69 -15.66 -27.12
C SER A 114 -24.54 -14.63 -27.13
N ASP A 115 -24.77 -13.44 -26.55
CA ASP A 115 -23.78 -12.36 -26.43
C ASP A 115 -23.62 -11.99 -24.94
N SER A 116 -22.39 -12.00 -24.43
CA SER A 116 -22.06 -11.65 -23.03
C SER A 116 -22.43 -10.20 -22.69
N ARG A 117 -22.63 -9.34 -23.68
CA ARG A 117 -23.06 -7.95 -23.49
C ARG A 117 -24.44 -7.81 -22.83
N TYR A 118 -25.30 -8.83 -22.92
CA TYR A 118 -26.58 -8.83 -22.20
C TYR A 118 -26.39 -8.98 -20.68
N LEU A 119 -25.43 -9.81 -20.24
CA LEU A 119 -25.06 -9.92 -18.82
C LEU A 119 -24.46 -8.60 -18.31
N LEU A 120 -23.57 -8.00 -19.11
CA LEU A 120 -23.00 -6.67 -18.81
C LEU A 120 -24.09 -5.59 -18.70
N LEU A 121 -25.17 -5.68 -19.48
CA LEU A 121 -26.28 -4.72 -19.42
C LEU A 121 -26.97 -4.73 -18.05
N ILE A 122 -27.22 -5.92 -17.48
CA ILE A 122 -27.84 -6.09 -16.16
C ILE A 122 -26.86 -5.70 -15.05
N LEU A 123 -25.58 -6.06 -15.19
CA LEU A 123 -24.52 -5.61 -14.28
C LEU A 123 -24.48 -4.07 -14.19
N MET A 124 -24.60 -3.36 -15.32
CA MET A 124 -24.65 -1.89 -15.33
C MET A 124 -25.92 -1.32 -14.67
N ASP A 125 -27.04 -2.05 -14.67
CA ASP A 125 -28.25 -1.67 -13.93
C ASP A 125 -28.05 -1.79 -12.41
N ALA A 126 -27.40 -2.87 -11.96
CA ALA A 126 -27.03 -3.09 -10.57
C ALA A 126 -26.01 -2.04 -10.08
N GLU A 127 -24.91 -1.84 -10.81
CA GLU A 127 -23.85 -0.87 -10.47
C GLU A 127 -24.38 0.57 -10.42
N ARG A 128 -25.29 0.95 -11.34
CA ARG A 128 -25.91 2.28 -11.29
C ARG A 128 -26.76 2.47 -10.02
N ALA A 129 -27.49 1.43 -9.60
CA ALA A 129 -28.31 1.49 -8.38
C ALA A 129 -27.43 1.52 -7.12
N TRP A 130 -26.38 0.69 -7.07
CA TRP A 130 -25.39 0.68 -6.00
C TRP A 130 -24.66 2.02 -5.87
N SER A 131 -24.15 2.56 -6.98
CA SER A 131 -23.48 3.86 -7.01
C SER A 131 -24.37 5.00 -6.51
N TYR A 132 -25.66 4.97 -6.85
CA TYR A 132 -26.62 5.94 -6.31
C TYR A 132 -26.86 5.73 -4.81
N ALA A 133 -26.93 4.50 -4.33
CA ALA A 133 -27.03 4.23 -2.89
C ALA A 133 -25.81 4.79 -2.13
N MET A 134 -24.60 4.62 -2.67
CA MET A 134 -23.39 5.14 -2.03
C MET A 134 -23.31 6.66 -2.05
N GLN A 135 -23.73 7.33 -3.14
CA GLN A 135 -23.89 8.79 -3.17
C GLN A 135 -24.85 9.25 -2.05
N LEU A 136 -26.01 8.61 -1.93
CA LEU A 136 -27.00 8.94 -0.90
C LEU A 136 -26.48 8.65 0.52
N LYS A 137 -25.51 7.73 0.67
CA LYS A 137 -24.87 7.43 1.95
C LYS A 137 -24.03 8.61 2.43
N GLN A 138 -23.29 9.26 1.53
CA GLN A 138 -22.55 10.48 1.83
C GLN A 138 -23.51 11.65 2.13
N GLU A 139 -24.56 11.83 1.32
CA GLU A 139 -25.57 12.88 1.53
C GLU A 139 -26.40 12.67 2.81
N ALA A 140 -26.55 11.44 3.28
CA ALA A 140 -27.32 11.13 4.49
C ALA A 140 -26.67 11.61 5.79
N ASN A 141 -25.40 12.03 5.75
CA ASN A 141 -24.72 12.64 6.89
C ASN A 141 -25.33 13.98 7.28
N THR A 142 -25.70 14.78 6.28
CA THR A 142 -26.36 16.08 6.49
C THR A 142 -27.88 15.92 6.48
N GLU A 143 -28.41 14.97 5.70
CA GLU A 143 -29.85 14.77 5.51
C GLU A 143 -30.28 13.32 5.84
N PRO A 144 -30.54 12.98 7.12
CA PRO A 144 -30.83 11.61 7.55
C PRO A 144 -32.00 10.93 6.81
N ARG A 145 -32.98 11.70 6.32
CA ARG A 145 -34.13 11.19 5.57
C ARG A 145 -33.72 10.51 4.26
N LYS A 146 -32.54 10.82 3.70
CA LYS A 146 -32.02 10.18 2.48
C LYS A 146 -31.71 8.69 2.68
N ARG A 147 -31.56 8.22 3.94
CA ARG A 147 -31.38 6.79 4.26
C ARG A 147 -32.50 5.89 3.70
N PHE A 148 -33.76 6.35 3.71
CA PHE A 148 -34.87 5.58 3.13
C PHE A 148 -34.70 5.38 1.62
N HIS A 149 -34.21 6.42 0.91
CA HIS A 149 -33.94 6.32 -0.51
C HIS A 149 -32.73 5.44 -0.80
N LEU A 150 -31.68 5.50 0.03
CA LEU A 150 -30.53 4.60 -0.03
C LEU A 150 -30.95 3.13 0.03
N LEU A 151 -31.76 2.75 1.03
CA LEU A 151 -32.22 1.36 1.19
C LEU A 151 -33.03 0.89 -0.02
N SER A 152 -33.88 1.77 -0.57
CA SER A 152 -34.65 1.48 -1.78
C SER A 152 -33.75 1.23 -3.00
N ARG A 153 -32.62 1.94 -3.10
CA ARG A 153 -31.64 1.75 -4.18
C ARG A 153 -30.82 0.49 -4.00
N LEU A 154 -30.37 0.17 -2.78
CA LEU A 154 -29.67 -1.10 -2.50
C LEU A 154 -30.57 -2.31 -2.77
N ARG A 155 -31.83 -2.27 -2.33
CA ARG A 155 -32.80 -3.33 -2.63
C ARG A 155 -32.99 -3.54 -4.13
N LYS A 156 -32.98 -2.46 -4.91
CA LYS A 156 -33.03 -2.54 -6.37
C LYS A 156 -31.74 -3.11 -6.97
N ALA A 157 -30.58 -2.78 -6.41
CA ALA A 157 -29.30 -3.35 -6.84
C ALA A 157 -29.27 -4.87 -6.61
N VAL A 158 -29.71 -5.33 -5.44
CA VAL A 158 -29.83 -6.77 -5.11
C VAL A 158 -30.76 -7.47 -6.10
N LYS A 159 -31.95 -6.92 -6.39
CA LYS A 159 -32.86 -7.51 -7.39
C LYS A 159 -32.24 -7.66 -8.78
N HIS A 160 -31.40 -6.71 -9.20
CA HIS A 160 -30.70 -6.81 -10.47
C HIS A 160 -29.57 -7.86 -10.43
N ALA A 161 -28.93 -8.03 -9.28
CA ALA A 161 -27.92 -9.08 -9.09
C ALA A 161 -28.54 -10.49 -8.98
N GLU A 162 -29.70 -10.64 -8.34
CA GLU A 162 -30.49 -11.88 -8.36
C GLU A 162 -30.94 -12.23 -9.80
N GLU A 163 -31.38 -11.23 -10.56
CA GLU A 163 -31.72 -11.43 -11.98
C GLU A 163 -30.49 -11.85 -12.80
N LEU A 164 -29.31 -11.27 -12.51
CA LEU A 164 -28.05 -11.64 -13.15
C LEU A 164 -27.63 -13.07 -12.81
N GLU A 165 -27.67 -13.45 -11.53
CA GLU A 165 -27.36 -14.81 -11.07
C GLU A 165 -28.27 -15.83 -11.75
N ARG A 166 -29.59 -15.60 -11.77
CA ARG A 166 -30.55 -16.47 -12.44
C ARG A 166 -30.26 -16.63 -13.93
N LEU A 167 -29.81 -15.57 -14.60
CA LEU A 167 -29.39 -15.68 -16.01
C LEU A 167 -28.08 -16.46 -16.17
N CYS A 168 -27.17 -16.34 -15.21
CA CYS A 168 -25.92 -17.09 -15.19
C CYS A 168 -26.12 -18.59 -14.90
N GLU A 169 -27.22 -19.02 -14.27
CA GLU A 169 -27.52 -20.44 -14.04
C GLU A 169 -27.61 -21.25 -15.34
N SER A 170 -27.92 -20.59 -16.46
CA SER A 170 -28.00 -21.21 -17.80
C SER A 170 -26.77 -22.06 -18.16
N ASN A 171 -26.99 -23.11 -18.95
CA ASN A 171 -25.92 -24.02 -19.42
C ASN A 171 -24.93 -23.36 -20.39
N ARG A 172 -25.24 -22.14 -20.87
CA ARG A 172 -24.38 -21.38 -21.79
C ARG A 172 -23.30 -20.56 -21.10
N VAL A 173 -23.37 -20.41 -19.78
CA VAL A 173 -22.43 -19.59 -19.00
C VAL A 173 -21.42 -20.49 -18.31
N ASP A 174 -20.16 -20.05 -18.29
CA ASP A 174 -19.07 -20.79 -17.65
C ASP A 174 -19.23 -20.86 -16.12
N ALA A 175 -18.55 -21.82 -15.50
CA ALA A 175 -18.60 -21.99 -14.05
C ALA A 175 -18.02 -20.78 -13.28
N LYS A 176 -17.03 -20.10 -13.87
CA LYS A 176 -16.40 -18.89 -13.28
C LYS A 176 -17.41 -17.76 -13.14
N THR A 177 -18.13 -17.41 -14.20
CA THR A 177 -19.12 -16.31 -14.16
C THR A 177 -20.29 -16.64 -13.24
N LYS A 178 -20.68 -17.92 -13.12
CA LYS A 178 -21.70 -18.35 -12.14
C LYS A 178 -21.27 -18.02 -10.71
N LEU A 179 -20.06 -18.42 -10.33
CA LEU A 179 -19.52 -18.15 -9.00
C LEU A 179 -19.33 -16.65 -8.76
N GLU A 180 -18.84 -15.89 -9.75
CA GLU A 180 -18.72 -14.43 -9.61
C GLU A 180 -20.08 -13.73 -9.46
N ALA A 181 -21.11 -14.16 -10.18
CA ALA A 181 -22.46 -13.62 -10.05
C ALA A 181 -23.04 -13.92 -8.66
N GLN A 182 -22.86 -15.14 -8.16
CA GLN A 182 -23.24 -15.54 -6.80
C GLN A 182 -22.53 -14.71 -5.73
N ALA A 183 -21.23 -14.49 -5.88
CA ALA A 183 -20.44 -13.67 -4.96
C ALA A 183 -20.88 -12.20 -4.99
N TYR A 184 -21.14 -11.64 -6.18
CA TYR A 184 -21.61 -10.27 -6.34
C TYR A 184 -23.01 -10.04 -5.73
N MET A 185 -23.93 -10.99 -5.92
CA MET A 185 -25.25 -10.98 -5.31
C MET A 185 -25.17 -11.12 -3.78
N ALA A 186 -24.32 -12.02 -3.26
CA ALA A 186 -24.06 -12.15 -1.82
C ALA A 186 -23.48 -10.85 -1.23
N TYR A 187 -22.53 -10.21 -1.93
CA TYR A 187 -21.96 -8.92 -1.52
C TYR A 187 -23.02 -7.82 -1.40
N LEU A 188 -23.87 -7.63 -2.42
CA LEU A 188 -24.91 -6.60 -2.39
C LEU A 188 -25.98 -6.90 -1.34
N SER A 189 -26.31 -8.18 -1.14
CA SER A 189 -27.24 -8.62 -0.10
C SER A 189 -26.69 -8.36 1.30
N GLY A 190 -25.40 -8.63 1.52
CA GLY A 190 -24.68 -8.27 2.74
C GLY A 190 -24.73 -6.77 2.99
N MET A 191 -24.44 -5.94 1.98
CA MET A 191 -24.50 -4.47 2.09
C MET A 191 -25.91 -3.94 2.41
N LEU A 192 -26.96 -4.54 1.83
CA LEU A 192 -28.34 -4.17 2.14
C LEU A 192 -28.70 -4.51 3.59
N ARG A 193 -28.42 -5.74 4.03
CA ARG A 193 -28.71 -6.23 5.39
C ARG A 193 -27.89 -5.46 6.44
N PHE A 194 -26.65 -5.12 6.12
CA PHE A 194 -25.78 -4.28 6.94
C PHE A 194 -26.37 -2.89 7.18
N GLU A 195 -26.90 -2.24 6.14
CA GLU A 195 -27.57 -0.94 6.29
C GLU A 195 -28.94 -1.02 6.99
N HIS A 196 -29.56 -2.21 6.97
CA HIS A 196 -30.74 -2.54 7.76
C HIS A 196 -30.43 -2.84 9.23
N GLN A 197 -29.15 -2.97 9.61
CA GLN A 197 -28.67 -3.34 10.95
C GLN A 197 -29.01 -4.79 11.35
N ASP A 198 -29.32 -5.65 10.39
CA ASP A 198 -29.54 -7.08 10.62
C ASP A 198 -28.19 -7.81 10.60
N TRP A 199 -27.46 -7.76 11.73
CA TRP A 199 -26.05 -8.19 11.81
C TRP A 199 -25.82 -9.67 11.50
N GLU A 200 -26.69 -10.57 11.97
CA GLU A 200 -26.58 -12.01 11.73
C GLU A 200 -26.72 -12.34 10.24
N LEU A 201 -27.79 -11.85 9.62
CA LEU A 201 -28.08 -12.06 8.20
C LEU A 201 -27.05 -11.37 7.30
N ALA A 202 -26.51 -10.22 7.72
CA ALA A 202 -25.42 -9.55 7.01
C ALA A 202 -24.12 -10.36 7.08
N MET A 203 -23.78 -10.89 8.25
CA MET A 203 -22.60 -11.73 8.46
C MET A 203 -22.66 -13.01 7.62
N GLU A 204 -23.81 -13.69 7.58
CA GLU A 204 -24.03 -14.86 6.74
C GLU A 204 -23.77 -14.55 5.25
N ALA A 205 -24.32 -13.45 4.75
CA ALA A 205 -24.15 -13.04 3.36
C ALA A 205 -22.70 -12.63 3.04
N PHE A 206 -22.02 -11.93 3.95
CA PHE A 206 -20.61 -11.58 3.78
C PHE A 206 -19.68 -12.79 3.88
N ASN A 207 -19.95 -13.75 4.76
CA ASN A 207 -19.20 -15.00 4.83
C ASN A 207 -19.39 -15.84 3.57
N LYS A 208 -20.62 -15.92 3.04
CA LYS A 208 -20.87 -16.55 1.73
C LYS A 208 -20.05 -15.87 0.62
N CYS A 209 -20.04 -14.55 0.57
CA CYS A 209 -19.22 -13.77 -0.37
C CYS A 209 -17.72 -14.06 -0.22
N LYS A 210 -17.20 -14.04 1.02
CA LYS A 210 -15.81 -14.34 1.36
C LYS A 210 -15.39 -15.73 0.90
N THR A 211 -16.14 -16.77 1.28
CA THR A 211 -15.83 -18.15 0.92
C THR A 211 -15.83 -18.38 -0.59
N ILE A 212 -16.74 -17.73 -1.34
CA ILE A 212 -16.73 -17.87 -2.81
C ILE A 212 -15.49 -17.19 -3.41
N TYR A 213 -15.16 -15.96 -2.99
CA TYR A 213 -13.97 -15.28 -3.52
C TYR A 213 -12.65 -15.96 -3.11
N GLU A 214 -12.54 -16.54 -1.92
CA GLU A 214 -11.37 -17.35 -1.52
C GLU A 214 -11.23 -18.63 -2.36
N LYS A 215 -12.35 -19.29 -2.68
CA LYS A 215 -12.37 -20.44 -3.59
C LYS A 215 -11.99 -20.05 -5.03
N LEU A 216 -12.40 -18.88 -5.49
CA LEU A 216 -11.97 -18.34 -6.79
C LEU A 216 -10.49 -17.98 -6.76
N ALA A 217 -10.00 -17.35 -5.70
CA ALA A 217 -8.59 -16.96 -5.55
C ALA A 217 -7.66 -18.18 -5.58
N SER A 218 -8.04 -19.27 -4.92
CA SER A 218 -7.25 -20.52 -4.88
C SER A 218 -7.31 -21.35 -6.16
N ALA A 219 -8.27 -21.08 -7.06
CA ALA A 219 -8.46 -21.85 -8.29
C ALA A 219 -7.74 -21.25 -9.52
N PHE A 220 -7.34 -19.98 -9.48
CA PHE A 220 -6.74 -19.27 -10.62
C PHE A 220 -5.29 -18.86 -10.34
N THR A 221 -4.65 -18.21 -11.32
CA THR A 221 -3.26 -17.73 -11.22
C THR A 221 -3.10 -16.68 -10.12
N GLU A 222 -1.88 -16.55 -9.59
CA GLU A 222 -1.56 -15.58 -8.52
C GLU A 222 -1.93 -14.14 -8.90
N GLU A 223 -1.78 -13.76 -10.18
CA GLU A 223 -2.19 -12.44 -10.68
C GLU A 223 -3.70 -12.17 -10.53
N GLN A 224 -4.55 -13.15 -10.83
CA GLN A 224 -6.01 -13.01 -10.68
C GLN A 224 -6.44 -13.16 -9.22
N ALA A 225 -5.71 -13.95 -8.43
CA ALA A 225 -5.94 -14.12 -7.00
C ALA A 225 -5.81 -12.80 -6.23
N VAL A 226 -4.89 -11.91 -6.64
CA VAL A 226 -4.73 -10.58 -6.02
C VAL A 226 -6.04 -9.80 -6.02
N LEU A 227 -6.78 -9.79 -7.12
CA LEU A 227 -8.06 -9.05 -7.21
C LEU A 227 -9.11 -9.61 -6.25
N TYR A 228 -9.23 -10.93 -6.17
CA TYR A 228 -10.19 -11.59 -5.28
C TYR A 228 -9.82 -11.42 -3.80
N ASN A 229 -8.53 -11.53 -3.48
CA ASN A 229 -8.02 -11.30 -2.11
C ASN A 229 -8.25 -9.86 -1.67
N GLN A 230 -7.98 -8.87 -2.52
CA GLN A 230 -8.30 -7.46 -2.25
C GLN A 230 -9.80 -7.28 -1.94
N ARG A 231 -10.68 -8.02 -2.61
CA ARG A 231 -12.12 -7.96 -2.35
C ARG A 231 -12.51 -8.57 -1.01
N VAL A 232 -11.86 -9.66 -0.61
CA VAL A 232 -12.04 -10.28 0.71
C VAL A 232 -11.56 -9.36 1.82
N GLU A 233 -10.41 -8.72 1.63
CA GLU A 233 -9.88 -7.70 2.55
C GLU A 233 -10.82 -6.50 2.68
N GLU A 234 -11.42 -6.03 1.56
CA GLU A 234 -12.36 -4.91 1.55
C GLU A 234 -13.62 -5.19 2.40
N ILE A 235 -14.14 -6.42 2.41
CA ILE A 235 -15.34 -6.78 3.18
C ILE A 235 -15.06 -7.23 4.61
N SER A 236 -13.81 -7.56 4.94
CA SER A 236 -13.41 -8.10 6.24
C SER A 236 -13.73 -7.16 7.42
N PRO A 237 -13.54 -5.83 7.34
CA PRO A 237 -13.98 -4.89 8.39
C PRO A 237 -15.48 -4.95 8.67
N ASN A 238 -16.31 -5.16 7.64
CA ASN A 238 -17.77 -5.25 7.80
C ASN A 238 -18.16 -6.55 8.53
N ILE A 239 -17.49 -7.67 8.24
CA ILE A 239 -17.70 -8.95 8.93
C ILE A 239 -17.40 -8.82 10.41
N ARG A 240 -16.23 -8.25 10.75
CA ARG A 240 -15.83 -8.04 12.15
C ARG A 240 -16.77 -7.09 12.89
N TYR A 241 -17.26 -6.05 12.21
CA TYR A 241 -18.26 -5.15 12.78
C TYR A 241 -19.58 -5.87 13.10
N CYS A 242 -20.03 -6.77 12.22
CA CYS A 242 -21.20 -7.60 12.50
C CYS A 242 -20.95 -8.52 13.69
N ALA A 243 -19.79 -9.19 13.76
CA ALA A 243 -19.43 -10.08 14.87
C ALA A 243 -19.42 -9.37 16.23
N TYR A 244 -18.89 -8.14 16.28
CA TYR A 244 -18.94 -7.32 17.48
C TYR A 244 -20.38 -7.02 17.94
N ASN A 245 -21.25 -6.59 17.01
CA ASN A 245 -22.63 -6.27 17.34
C ASN A 245 -23.48 -7.50 17.72
N ILE A 246 -23.05 -8.70 17.32
CA ILE A 246 -23.65 -9.97 17.76
C ILE A 246 -23.23 -10.33 19.18
N GLY A 247 -22.06 -9.86 19.64
CA GLY A 247 -21.59 -10.02 21.02
C GLY A 247 -20.16 -10.52 21.17
N ASP A 248 -19.41 -10.71 20.08
CA ASP A 248 -18.02 -11.16 20.14
C ASP A 248 -17.08 -9.99 20.48
N GLN A 249 -16.61 -9.94 21.73
CA GLN A 249 -15.69 -8.90 22.22
C GLN A 249 -14.28 -9.01 21.61
N THR A 250 -13.89 -10.20 21.12
CA THR A 250 -12.56 -10.41 20.52
C THR A 250 -12.45 -9.75 19.14
N ALA A 251 -13.58 -9.62 18.45
CA ALA A 251 -13.66 -9.00 17.13
C ALA A 251 -13.19 -7.53 17.12
N ILE A 252 -13.27 -6.83 18.27
CA ILE A 252 -12.81 -5.44 18.41
C ILE A 252 -11.28 -5.34 18.35
N SER A 253 -10.57 -6.21 19.07
CA SER A 253 -9.10 -6.24 19.08
C SER A 253 -8.57 -6.49 17.66
N GLU A 254 -9.20 -7.42 16.94
CA GLU A 254 -8.84 -7.70 15.55
C GLU A 254 -9.25 -6.57 14.59
N LEU A 255 -10.36 -5.86 14.84
CA LEU A 255 -10.75 -4.66 14.08
C LEU A 255 -9.74 -3.52 14.26
N ILE A 256 -9.27 -3.32 15.50
CA ILE A 256 -8.22 -2.36 15.84
C ILE A 256 -6.94 -2.73 15.09
N GLN A 257 -6.50 -3.98 15.15
CA GLN A 257 -5.29 -4.45 14.44
C GLN A 257 -5.42 -4.29 12.92
N MET A 258 -6.56 -4.64 12.31
CA MET A 258 -6.77 -4.45 10.87
C MET A 258 -6.76 -2.98 10.47
N ARG A 259 -7.35 -2.09 11.27
CA ARG A 259 -7.35 -0.65 11.02
C ARG A 259 -5.94 -0.06 11.10
N LEU A 260 -5.15 -0.46 12.10
CA LEU A 260 -3.77 -0.01 12.27
C LEU A 260 -2.86 -0.52 11.13
N ARG A 261 -3.13 -1.71 10.58
CA ARG A 261 -2.38 -2.29 9.44
C ARG A 261 -2.73 -1.64 8.10
N SER A 262 -4.01 -1.42 7.81
CA SER A 262 -4.47 -0.94 6.49
C SER A 262 -4.38 0.58 6.29
N GLY A 263 -3.83 1.34 7.25
CA GLY A 263 -3.62 2.77 7.06
C GLY A 263 -4.90 3.54 6.75
N GLY A 264 -5.91 3.42 7.62
CA GLY A 264 -7.13 4.24 7.58
C GLY A 264 -8.03 3.96 6.38
N THR A 265 -9.02 3.08 6.56
CA THR A 265 -10.16 3.02 5.63
C THR A 265 -10.91 4.35 5.69
N GLU A 266 -10.76 5.22 4.70
CA GLU A 266 -11.48 6.49 4.64
C GLU A 266 -13.00 6.26 4.53
N GLY A 267 -13.78 6.89 5.43
CA GLY A 267 -15.24 6.94 5.35
C GLY A 267 -15.96 6.88 6.70
N LEU A 268 -17.27 7.07 6.67
CA LEU A 268 -18.18 7.07 7.84
C LEU A 268 -18.11 5.82 8.72
N LEU A 269 -17.68 4.69 8.15
CA LEU A 269 -17.46 3.48 8.92
C LEU A 269 -16.27 3.66 9.88
N ALA A 270 -15.20 4.35 9.46
CA ALA A 270 -14.04 4.59 10.30
C ALA A 270 -14.34 5.53 11.47
N GLU A 271 -15.16 6.57 11.29
CA GLU A 271 -15.57 7.45 12.40
C GLU A 271 -16.41 6.70 13.44
N LYS A 272 -17.37 5.87 12.98
CA LYS A 272 -18.16 5.01 13.88
C LYS A 272 -17.30 3.96 14.57
N LEU A 273 -16.35 3.36 13.85
CA LEU A 273 -15.38 2.42 14.40
C LEU A 273 -14.48 3.11 15.43
N GLU A 274 -14.05 4.34 15.20
CA GLU A 274 -13.23 5.12 16.12
C GLU A 274 -13.98 5.49 17.40
N ALA A 275 -15.24 5.93 17.26
CA ALA A 275 -16.10 6.18 18.40
C ALA A 275 -16.30 4.90 19.24
N LEU A 276 -16.47 3.74 18.59
CA LEU A 276 -16.60 2.45 19.26
C LEU A 276 -15.29 1.98 19.92
N ILE A 277 -14.15 2.16 19.27
CA ILE A 277 -12.83 1.87 19.84
C ILE A 277 -12.61 2.75 21.08
N SER A 278 -12.88 4.05 20.98
CA SER A 278 -12.76 4.99 22.09
C SER A 278 -13.71 4.62 23.26
N GLN A 279 -14.97 4.28 22.96
CA GLN A 279 -15.92 3.82 23.98
C GLN A 279 -15.48 2.50 24.64
N THR A 280 -14.94 1.56 23.88
CA THR A 280 -14.47 0.27 24.41
C THR A 280 -13.25 0.48 25.30
N ARG A 281 -12.29 1.30 24.85
CA ARG A 281 -11.13 1.67 25.65
C ARG A 281 -11.53 2.42 26.91
N ALA A 282 -12.52 3.32 26.86
CA ALA A 282 -13.04 4.00 28.04
C ALA A 282 -13.69 3.04 29.05
N LYS A 283 -14.46 2.04 28.58
CA LYS A 283 -15.05 0.99 29.43
C LYS A 283 -13.99 0.11 30.09
N GLN A 284 -12.98 -0.32 29.34
CA GLN A 284 -11.87 -1.11 29.88
C GLN A 284 -10.97 -0.28 30.82
N ALA A 285 -10.76 1.01 30.51
CA ALA A 285 -10.01 1.93 31.34
C ALA A 285 -10.67 2.17 32.70
N ALA A 286 -12.00 2.08 32.79
CA ALA A 286 -12.70 2.19 34.06
C ALA A 286 -12.35 1.06 35.04
N THR A 287 -11.96 -0.12 34.54
CA THR A 287 -11.56 -1.28 35.35
C THR A 287 -10.08 -1.24 35.76
N MET A 288 -9.22 -0.56 35.00
CA MET A 288 -7.83 -0.36 35.40
C MET A 288 -7.72 0.77 36.43
N SER A 289 -7.15 0.49 37.60
CA SER A 289 -6.93 1.47 38.66
C SER A 289 -5.45 1.69 39.00
N GLU A 290 -4.58 0.74 38.67
CA GLU A 290 -3.17 0.73 39.07
C GLU A 290 -2.28 0.28 37.92
N VAL A 291 -1.05 0.79 37.88
CA VAL A 291 -0.03 0.40 36.92
C VAL A 291 1.27 0.13 37.66
N GLU A 292 1.89 -1.00 37.37
CA GLU A 292 3.20 -1.35 37.89
C GLU A 292 4.29 -0.95 36.89
N TRP A 293 5.27 -0.17 37.35
CA TRP A 293 6.47 0.16 36.57
C TRP A 293 7.69 0.06 37.47
N ARG A 294 8.71 -0.70 37.01
CA ARG A 294 10.00 -0.89 37.71
C ARG A 294 9.84 -1.28 39.19
N GLY A 295 8.87 -2.16 39.49
CA GLY A 295 8.59 -2.67 40.84
C GLY A 295 7.82 -1.73 41.76
N ARG A 296 7.31 -0.59 41.25
CA ARG A 296 6.43 0.32 42.00
C ARG A 296 5.05 0.37 41.36
N THR A 297 4.02 0.08 42.16
CA THR A 297 2.62 0.23 41.75
C THR A 297 2.16 1.65 42.00
N VAL A 298 1.57 2.28 40.99
CA VAL A 298 1.03 3.64 41.07
C VAL A 298 -0.44 3.65 40.68
N PRO A 299 -1.32 4.20 41.55
CA PRO A 299 -2.73 4.35 41.21
C PRO A 299 -2.91 5.43 40.14
N VAL A 300 -3.62 5.09 39.07
CA VAL A 300 -3.88 5.98 37.93
C VAL A 300 -5.29 6.54 38.05
N LYS A 301 -5.42 7.74 38.61
CA LYS A 301 -6.72 8.43 38.77
C LYS A 301 -7.21 9.09 37.48
N ILE A 302 -6.30 9.42 36.56
CA ILE A 302 -6.59 10.18 35.34
C ILE A 302 -7.04 9.23 34.23
N ASP A 303 -8.28 9.38 33.77
CA ASP A 303 -8.90 8.52 32.74
C ASP A 303 -8.10 8.51 31.43
N ARG A 304 -7.58 9.67 31.02
CA ARG A 304 -6.76 9.81 29.81
C ARG A 304 -5.50 8.95 29.85
N VAL A 305 -4.87 8.83 31.03
CA VAL A 305 -3.68 7.99 31.22
C VAL A 305 -4.03 6.51 31.12
N ARG A 306 -5.18 6.10 31.68
CA ARG A 306 -5.65 4.72 31.63
C ARG A 306 -5.97 4.27 30.21
N ILE A 307 -6.65 5.12 29.44
CA ILE A 307 -6.95 4.88 28.02
C ILE A 307 -5.66 4.74 27.20
N PHE A 308 -4.69 5.63 27.41
CA PHE A 308 -3.40 5.59 26.70
C PHE A 308 -2.62 4.31 27.00
N LEU A 309 -2.52 3.92 28.27
CA LEU A 309 -1.75 2.73 28.66
C LEU A 309 -2.37 1.42 28.17
N LEU A 310 -3.70 1.32 28.09
CA LEU A 310 -4.38 0.19 27.42
C LEU A 310 -4.05 0.15 25.93
N GLY A 311 -4.09 1.30 25.26
CA GLY A 311 -3.80 1.41 23.83
C GLY A 311 -2.32 1.22 23.48
N LEU A 312 -1.40 1.33 24.46
CA LEU A 312 0.03 1.22 24.22
C LEU A 312 0.41 -0.18 23.73
N ALA A 313 -0.09 -1.24 24.37
CA ALA A 313 0.21 -2.63 23.98
C ALA A 313 -0.30 -2.95 22.56
N ASP A 314 -1.52 -2.51 22.22
CA ASP A 314 -2.06 -2.65 20.85
C ASP A 314 -1.19 -1.92 19.82
N SER A 315 -0.73 -0.72 20.17
CA SER A 315 0.08 0.11 19.28
C SER A 315 1.48 -0.47 19.08
N GLU A 316 2.09 -1.01 20.15
CA GLU A 316 3.38 -1.72 20.06
C GLU A 316 3.28 -2.98 19.20
N ALA A 317 2.21 -3.77 19.35
CA ALA A 317 1.96 -4.93 18.51
C ALA A 317 1.77 -4.53 17.03
N ALA A 318 1.05 -3.43 16.76
CA ALA A 318 0.88 -2.93 15.41
C ALA A 318 2.19 -2.42 14.78
N ILE A 319 3.04 -1.75 15.56
CA ILE A 319 4.37 -1.30 15.10
C ILE A 319 5.24 -2.52 14.75
N ALA A 320 5.21 -3.58 15.55
CA ALA A 320 5.99 -4.79 15.29
C ALA A 320 5.52 -5.55 14.03
N GLN A 321 4.22 -5.53 13.74
CA GLN A 321 3.61 -6.24 12.60
C GLN A 321 3.58 -5.44 11.31
N ALA A 322 3.85 -4.12 11.35
CA ALA A 322 3.89 -3.32 10.14
C ALA A 322 5.06 -3.74 9.25
N GLU A 323 4.83 -3.87 7.95
CA GLU A 323 5.88 -4.21 6.98
C GLU A 323 6.44 -2.94 6.31
N ASN A 324 5.57 -1.97 6.00
CA ASN A 324 5.94 -0.72 5.32
C ASN A 324 6.57 0.30 6.29
N GLU A 325 7.72 0.87 5.91
CA GLU A 325 8.42 1.90 6.71
C GLU A 325 7.57 3.15 6.94
N GLU A 326 6.87 3.66 5.91
CA GLU A 326 6.01 4.83 6.04
C GLU A 326 4.83 4.59 7.02
N THR A 327 4.33 3.35 7.09
CA THR A 327 3.26 3.00 8.05
C THR A 327 3.79 2.92 9.48
N LYS A 328 5.01 2.38 9.67
CA LYS A 328 5.69 2.38 10.98
C LYS A 328 5.90 3.79 11.50
N GLU A 329 6.37 4.70 10.64
CA GLU A 329 6.59 6.09 11.01
C GLU A 329 5.30 6.77 11.48
N ARG A 330 4.20 6.61 10.73
CA ARG A 330 2.89 7.15 11.12
C ARG A 330 2.39 6.61 12.45
N LEU A 331 2.57 5.31 12.70
CA LEU A 331 2.19 4.69 13.97
C LEU A 331 3.02 5.25 15.15
N PHE A 332 4.35 5.37 14.98
CA PHE A 332 5.20 6.00 15.99
C PHE A 332 4.79 7.45 16.27
N GLU A 333 4.48 8.24 15.24
CA GLU A 333 4.02 9.62 15.39
C GLU A 333 2.69 9.73 16.12
N SER A 334 1.74 8.83 15.83
CA SER A 334 0.46 8.75 16.55
C SER A 334 0.67 8.51 18.04
N VAL A 335 1.45 7.48 18.41
CA VAL A 335 1.76 7.15 19.81
C VAL A 335 2.48 8.29 20.51
N LEU A 336 3.45 8.94 19.85
CA LEU A 336 4.16 10.10 20.42
C LEU A 336 3.23 11.29 20.63
N SER A 337 2.27 11.52 19.73
CA SER A 337 1.29 12.59 19.87
C SER A 337 0.34 12.33 21.04
N GLU A 338 -0.25 11.13 21.11
CA GLU A 338 -1.10 10.72 22.23
C GLU A 338 -0.36 10.75 23.57
N CYS A 339 0.92 10.38 23.58
CA CYS A 339 1.76 10.43 24.77
C CYS A 339 2.02 11.87 25.23
N ARG A 340 2.32 12.82 24.31
CA ARG A 340 2.49 14.25 24.64
C ARG A 340 1.22 14.83 25.27
N ASP A 341 0.09 14.54 24.67
CA ASP A 341 -1.24 14.93 25.12
C ASP A 341 -1.55 14.39 26.52
N THR A 342 -1.19 13.13 26.77
CA THR A 342 -1.39 12.48 28.07
C THR A 342 -0.46 13.07 29.13
N ILE A 343 0.81 13.31 28.80
CA ILE A 343 1.77 14.00 29.69
C ILE A 343 1.26 15.40 30.05
N GLN A 344 0.68 16.13 29.10
CA GLN A 344 0.12 17.45 29.35
C GLN A 344 -1.04 17.40 30.37
N ALA A 345 -1.94 16.42 30.24
CA ALA A 345 -3.01 16.21 31.22
C ALA A 345 -2.46 15.91 32.63
N VAL A 346 -1.41 15.09 32.76
CA VAL A 346 -0.76 14.85 34.06
C VAL A 346 -0.08 16.10 34.61
N ARG A 347 0.56 16.91 33.75
CA ARG A 347 1.18 18.18 34.17
C ARG A 347 0.18 19.19 34.70
N GLU A 348 -1.03 19.24 34.14
CA GLU A 348 -2.09 20.14 34.59
C GLU A 348 -2.56 19.81 36.01
N GLU A 349 -2.68 18.52 36.33
CA GLU A 349 -2.98 18.02 37.68
C GLU A 349 -1.80 18.17 38.66
N LEU A 350 -0.56 18.25 38.17
CA LEU A 350 0.64 18.42 38.99
C LEU A 350 0.84 19.88 39.48
N LYS A 351 0.38 20.88 38.71
CA LYS A 351 0.48 22.31 39.06
C LYS A 351 -0.16 22.70 40.41
N PRO A 352 -1.38 22.23 40.77
CA PRO A 352 -1.97 22.53 42.08
C PRO A 352 -1.25 21.83 43.24
N ASP A 353 -0.75 20.60 43.04
CA ASP A 353 -0.06 19.79 44.05
C ASP A 353 1.31 20.40 44.44
N GLN A 354 2.00 21.02 43.49
CA GLN A 354 3.24 21.78 43.74
C GLN A 354 3.00 23.03 44.59
N LYS A 355 1.92 23.78 44.34
CA LYS A 355 1.57 24.99 45.12
C LYS A 355 1.15 24.67 46.56
N GLN A 356 0.51 23.52 46.79
CA GLN A 356 0.16 23.06 48.14
C GLN A 356 1.38 22.59 48.95
N ARG A 357 2.40 22.02 48.30
CA ARG A 357 3.65 21.60 48.95
C ARG A 357 4.58 22.75 49.35
N GLU A 358 4.55 23.89 48.66
CA GLU A 358 5.31 25.08 49.07
C GLU A 358 4.89 25.64 50.44
N HIS A 359 3.73 25.23 50.98
CA HIS A 359 3.20 25.69 52.27
C HIS A 359 3.41 24.70 53.43
N LEU A 360 4.06 23.55 53.21
CA LEU A 360 4.33 22.53 54.24
C LEU A 360 5.85 22.40 54.50
N PRO A 361 6.32 22.41 55.76
CA PRO A 361 7.75 22.24 56.04
C PRO A 361 8.24 20.84 55.68
N GLU A 362 9.46 20.77 55.13
CA GLU A 362 10.19 19.56 54.74
C GLU A 362 10.38 18.57 55.90
N VAL A 363 9.44 17.64 56.09
CA VAL A 363 9.64 16.46 56.93
C VAL A 363 8.91 15.26 56.31
N GLU A 364 9.45 14.73 55.20
CA GLU A 364 9.45 13.29 54.87
C GLU A 364 10.13 13.01 53.52
N SER A 365 11.43 12.69 53.62
CA SER A 365 12.13 11.61 52.91
C SER A 365 11.86 11.42 51.41
N GLY A 366 12.74 11.97 50.54
CA GLY A 366 13.36 11.33 49.35
C GLY A 366 12.53 10.60 48.28
N LYS A 367 11.21 10.42 48.45
CA LYS A 367 10.36 9.59 47.62
C LYS A 367 9.48 10.49 46.76
N VAL A 368 9.70 10.41 45.46
CA VAL A 368 8.93 11.12 44.43
C VAL A 368 7.44 10.82 44.59
N SER A 369 6.60 11.87 44.54
CA SER A 369 5.12 11.78 44.59
C SER A 369 4.61 10.81 43.53
N ASN A 370 3.53 10.09 43.81
CA ASN A 370 2.92 9.14 42.88
C ASN A 370 2.57 9.80 41.53
N LEU A 371 2.11 11.06 41.54
CA LEU A 371 1.79 11.80 40.31
C LEU A 371 3.04 12.21 39.53
N GLN A 372 4.11 12.59 40.24
CA GLN A 372 5.42 12.90 39.64
C GLN A 372 6.11 11.63 39.09
N TYR A 373 5.91 10.47 39.74
CA TYR A 373 6.38 9.18 39.26
C TYR A 373 5.60 8.73 38.02
N LEU A 374 4.27 8.95 37.99
CA LEU A 374 3.45 8.72 36.80
C LEU A 374 3.86 9.60 35.62
N HIS A 375 4.18 10.87 35.88
CA HIS A 375 4.74 11.77 34.87
C HIS A 375 6.10 11.27 34.35
N SER A 376 6.95 10.77 35.25
CA SER A 376 8.26 10.20 34.89
C SER A 376 8.09 8.93 34.05
N TYR A 377 7.11 8.07 34.37
CA TYR A 377 6.76 6.90 33.58
C TYR A 377 6.29 7.25 32.17
N LEU A 378 5.36 8.21 32.04
CA LEU A 378 4.90 8.66 30.72
C LEU A 378 6.02 9.32 29.92
N THR A 379 6.90 10.08 30.59
CA THR A 379 8.07 10.67 29.95
C THR A 379 9.06 9.59 29.50
N PHE A 380 9.24 8.53 30.29
CA PHE A 380 10.01 7.34 29.92
C PHE A 380 9.43 6.67 28.66
N ILE A 381 8.11 6.45 28.59
CA ILE A 381 7.44 5.88 27.40
C ILE A 381 7.67 6.77 26.17
N LYS A 382 7.53 8.09 26.32
CA LYS A 382 7.76 9.06 25.24
C LYS A 382 9.19 8.96 24.71
N LEU A 383 10.19 9.02 25.60
CA LEU A 383 11.61 8.97 25.23
C LEU A 383 11.97 7.62 24.61
N SER A 384 11.52 6.52 25.22
CA SER A 384 11.76 5.16 24.69
C SER A 384 11.11 4.93 23.33
N THR A 385 9.90 5.46 23.11
CA THR A 385 9.22 5.40 21.80
C THR A 385 9.93 6.26 20.75
N ALA A 386 10.44 7.44 21.14
CA ALA A 386 11.24 8.28 20.25
C ALA A 386 12.57 7.62 19.86
N ILE A 387 13.22 6.93 20.81
CA ILE A 387 14.42 6.12 20.55
C ILE A 387 14.11 5.00 19.55
N ARG A 388 13.09 4.18 19.81
CA ARG A 388 12.66 3.10 18.90
C ARG A 388 12.31 3.60 17.49
N ARG A 389 11.62 4.75 17.39
CA ARG A 389 11.32 5.39 16.09
C ARG A 389 12.62 5.71 15.35
N ASN A 390 13.54 6.42 16.00
CA ASN A 390 14.79 6.84 15.37
C ASN A 390 15.70 5.64 15.01
N GLU A 391 15.69 4.58 15.81
CA GLU A 391 16.35 3.30 15.48
C GLU A 391 15.75 2.67 14.22
N SER A 392 14.42 2.62 14.11
CA SER A 392 13.74 2.12 12.91
C SER A 392 14.09 2.94 11.67
N MET A 393 14.10 4.27 11.79
CA MET A 393 14.51 5.17 10.69
C MET A 393 15.98 4.99 10.31
N ALA A 394 16.86 4.81 11.31
CA ALA A 394 18.28 4.57 11.07
C ALA A 394 18.52 3.24 10.33
N LYS A 395 17.78 2.17 10.69
CA LYS A 395 17.84 0.89 9.98
C LYS A 395 17.37 1.01 8.53
N GLY A 396 16.27 1.72 8.27
CA GLY A 396 15.77 1.96 6.90
C GLY A 396 16.77 2.75 6.04
N LEU A 397 17.33 3.84 6.58
CA LEU A 397 18.37 4.61 5.89
C LEU A 397 19.65 3.81 5.65
N GLN A 398 20.05 2.95 6.59
CA GLN A 398 21.20 2.07 6.41
C GLN A 398 20.97 1.05 5.28
N GLN A 399 19.78 0.46 5.20
CA GLN A 399 19.41 -0.43 4.10
C GLN A 399 19.39 0.30 2.75
N ALA A 400 18.87 1.53 2.72
CA ALA A 400 18.86 2.37 1.52
C ALA A 400 20.28 2.73 1.04
N LEU A 401 21.22 2.95 1.96
CA LEU A 401 22.65 3.17 1.65
C LEU A 401 23.32 1.93 1.06
N LEU A 402 22.98 0.73 1.54
CA LEU A 402 23.53 -0.55 1.07
C LEU A 402 22.99 -0.96 -0.31
N GLN A 403 21.73 -0.66 -0.60
CA GLN A 403 21.06 -1.15 -1.81
C GLN A 403 21.34 -0.33 -3.08
N HIS A 404 22.06 0.80 -3.01
CA HIS A 404 22.36 1.67 -4.16
C HIS A 404 21.17 1.78 -5.14
N GLN A 405 19.95 2.00 -4.63
CA GLN A 405 18.80 2.13 -5.52
C GLN A 405 18.98 3.41 -6.35
N PRO A 406 18.83 3.35 -7.69
CA PRO A 406 18.72 4.54 -8.51
C PRO A 406 17.37 5.17 -8.14
N GLU A 407 17.37 6.31 -7.45
CA GLU A 407 16.13 7.00 -7.12
C GLU A 407 15.51 7.64 -8.36
N ASP A 408 14.18 7.56 -8.43
CA ASP A 408 13.32 8.57 -9.07
C ASP A 408 13.83 9.99 -8.73
N GLU A 409 13.82 10.91 -9.70
CA GLU A 409 14.39 12.28 -9.64
C GLU A 409 13.90 13.19 -8.48
N SER A 410 13.01 12.70 -7.61
CA SER A 410 12.32 13.46 -6.56
C SER A 410 12.85 13.25 -5.14
N ARG A 411 13.58 12.17 -4.83
CA ARG A 411 14.10 11.93 -3.47
C ARG A 411 15.62 12.20 -3.44
N ARG A 412 16.09 12.67 -2.28
CA ARG A 412 17.49 13.06 -2.07
C ARG A 412 18.22 11.81 -1.61
N SER A 413 19.26 11.41 -2.34
CA SER A 413 20.04 10.22 -2.00
C SER A 413 20.49 10.26 -0.53
N PRO A 414 20.29 9.17 0.24
CA PRO A 414 20.58 9.15 1.66
C PRO A 414 22.08 9.38 1.89
N ARG A 415 22.43 10.27 2.81
CA ARG A 415 23.82 10.56 3.15
C ARG A 415 24.16 10.01 4.54
N PRO A 416 25.40 9.59 4.80
CA PRO A 416 25.83 9.21 6.16
C PRO A 416 25.59 10.31 7.21
N GLN A 417 25.55 11.59 6.80
CA GLN A 417 25.22 12.74 7.65
C GLN A 417 23.81 12.66 8.25
N ASP A 418 22.85 12.09 7.51
CA ASP A 418 21.46 11.98 7.96
C ASP A 418 21.34 10.94 9.08
N LEU A 419 22.15 9.87 9.04
CA LEU A 419 22.29 8.89 10.12
C LEU A 419 22.94 9.47 11.38
N ILE A 420 23.97 10.30 11.24
CA ILE A 420 24.63 10.96 12.39
C ILE A 420 23.60 11.76 13.19
N ARG A 421 22.73 12.52 12.50
CA ARG A 421 21.67 13.30 13.15
C ARG A 421 20.70 12.43 13.95
N LEU A 422 20.31 11.28 13.40
CA LEU A 422 19.41 10.34 14.11
C LEU A 422 20.06 9.78 15.37
N TYR A 423 21.32 9.34 15.29
CA TYR A 423 22.04 8.84 16.47
C TYR A 423 22.32 9.93 17.51
N ASP A 424 22.53 11.19 17.09
CA ASP A 424 22.64 12.32 18.02
C ASP A 424 21.34 12.54 18.79
N ILE A 425 20.17 12.44 18.12
CA ILE A 425 18.87 12.55 18.79
C ILE A 425 18.64 11.36 19.74
N ILE A 426 19.01 10.13 19.33
CA ILE A 426 18.93 8.95 20.20
C ILE A 426 19.77 9.16 21.46
N LEU A 427 21.01 9.63 21.32
CA LEU A 427 21.89 9.90 22.45
C LEU A 427 21.35 11.01 23.35
N GLN A 428 20.78 12.08 22.80
CA GLN A 428 20.13 13.11 23.59
C GLN A 428 18.98 12.55 24.43
N ASN A 429 18.09 11.74 23.82
CA ASN A 429 16.99 11.10 24.54
C ASN A 429 17.49 10.13 25.63
N LEU A 430 18.57 9.37 25.36
CA LEU A 430 19.19 8.47 26.34
C LEU A 430 19.83 9.22 27.50
N LEU A 431 20.34 10.44 27.29
CA LEU A 431 20.88 11.28 28.37
C LEU A 431 19.79 11.84 29.28
N GLU A 432 18.59 12.05 28.77
CA GLU A 432 17.43 12.53 29.54
C GLU A 432 16.83 11.41 30.45
N LEU A 433 16.95 10.14 30.04
CA LEU A 433 16.33 9.01 30.76
C LEU A 433 16.80 8.83 32.23
N PRO A 434 18.10 8.88 32.56
CA PRO A 434 18.57 8.75 33.94
C PRO A 434 18.26 9.96 34.82
N GLN A 435 17.90 11.11 34.22
CA GLN A 435 17.58 12.35 34.94
C GLN A 435 16.10 12.40 35.39
N LEU A 436 15.33 11.35 35.09
CA LEU A 436 13.92 11.29 35.45
C LEU A 436 13.74 11.09 36.98
N PRO A 437 12.90 11.91 37.64
CA PRO A 437 12.67 11.80 39.07
C PRO A 437 12.18 10.41 39.49
N GLY A 438 12.88 9.79 40.44
CA GLY A 438 12.51 8.49 41.01
C GLY A 438 13.19 7.29 40.36
N LEU A 439 14.10 7.53 39.41
CA LEU A 439 14.98 6.53 38.79
C LEU A 439 16.45 6.68 39.21
N GLU A 440 16.78 7.63 40.08
CA GLU A 440 18.14 7.92 40.54
C GLU A 440 18.76 6.78 41.36
N GLU A 441 17.93 5.97 42.03
CA GLU A 441 18.36 4.85 42.87
C GLU A 441 18.44 3.52 42.09
N ASP A 442 17.87 3.43 40.88
CA ASP A 442 17.88 2.20 40.07
C ASP A 442 19.21 2.05 39.32
N LYS A 443 20.19 1.44 39.99
CA LYS A 443 21.51 1.15 39.43
C LYS A 443 21.46 0.20 38.22
N ALA A 444 20.47 -0.69 38.15
CA ALA A 444 20.31 -1.60 37.02
C ALA A 444 19.87 -0.83 35.77
N PHE A 445 18.91 0.08 35.93
CA PHE A 445 18.48 1.00 34.86
C PHE A 445 19.61 1.90 34.36
N GLN A 446 20.38 2.50 35.27
CA GLN A 446 21.51 3.35 34.88
C GLN A 446 22.57 2.57 34.09
N LYS A 447 22.84 1.32 34.50
CA LYS A 447 23.74 0.43 33.76
C LYS A 447 23.19 0.10 32.37
N GLU A 448 21.90 -0.24 32.27
CA GLU A 448 21.22 -0.52 30.99
C GLU A 448 21.31 0.67 30.01
N VAL A 449 20.94 1.87 30.47
CA VAL A 449 21.00 3.10 29.66
C VAL A 449 22.44 3.45 29.30
N GLY A 450 23.40 3.24 30.21
CA GLY A 450 24.82 3.43 29.97
C GLY A 450 25.36 2.53 28.85
N LEU A 451 24.99 1.24 28.86
CA LEU A 451 25.34 0.29 27.80
C LEU A 451 24.73 0.70 26.46
N LYS A 452 23.43 1.04 26.43
CA LYS A 452 22.75 1.55 25.22
C LYS A 452 23.46 2.80 24.67
N ALA A 453 23.83 3.73 25.52
CA ALA A 453 24.55 4.95 25.13
C ALA A 453 25.95 4.65 24.54
N LEU A 454 26.68 3.65 25.04
CA LEU A 454 27.96 3.23 24.46
C LEU A 454 27.78 2.67 23.04
N VAL A 455 26.76 1.84 22.82
CA VAL A 455 26.46 1.28 21.48
C VAL A 455 26.12 2.40 20.50
N TYR A 456 25.22 3.31 20.84
CA TYR A 456 24.86 4.40 19.93
C TYR A 456 25.98 5.43 19.72
N LYS A 457 26.88 5.63 20.70
CA LYS A 457 28.12 6.39 20.49
C LYS A 457 29.03 5.70 19.46
N ALA A 458 29.12 4.37 19.51
CA ALA A 458 29.89 3.59 18.54
C ALA A 458 29.32 3.74 17.12
N TYR A 459 28.01 3.56 16.93
CA TYR A 459 27.35 3.77 15.62
C TYR A 459 27.48 5.20 15.11
N ARG A 460 27.29 6.21 15.97
CA ARG A 460 27.51 7.61 15.60
C ARG A 460 28.95 7.84 15.11
N CYS A 461 29.95 7.36 15.86
CA CYS A 461 31.36 7.48 15.46
C CYS A 461 31.67 6.75 14.16
N PHE A 462 31.04 5.60 13.90
CA PHE A 462 31.17 4.86 12.64
C PHE A 462 30.68 5.67 11.44
N PHE A 463 29.48 6.26 11.50
CA PHE A 463 28.96 7.06 10.39
C PHE A 463 29.70 8.40 10.22
N ILE A 464 30.27 8.96 11.30
CA ILE A 464 31.22 10.07 11.19
C ILE A 464 32.48 9.62 10.45
N ALA A 465 33.04 8.43 10.75
CA ALA A 465 34.20 7.91 10.03
C ALA A 465 33.90 7.71 8.53
N GLN A 466 32.73 7.17 8.19
CA GLN A 466 32.30 7.04 6.79
C GLN A 466 32.17 8.39 6.07
N SER A 467 31.74 9.44 6.76
CA SER A 467 31.68 10.77 6.13
C SER A 467 33.08 11.34 5.85
N TYR A 468 34.07 11.07 6.71
CA TYR A 468 35.48 11.41 6.46
C TYR A 468 36.10 10.58 5.33
N VAL A 469 35.71 9.31 5.20
CA VAL A 469 36.08 8.45 4.06
C VAL A 469 35.63 9.05 2.73
N LEU A 470 34.39 9.54 2.65
CA LEU A 470 33.88 10.20 1.45
C LEU A 470 34.67 11.47 1.08
N VAL A 471 35.20 12.17 2.08
CA VAL A 471 36.04 13.38 1.91
C VAL A 471 37.54 13.03 1.76
N LYS A 472 37.89 11.74 1.67
CA LYS A 472 39.26 11.20 1.53
C LYS A 472 40.21 11.60 2.67
N LYS A 473 39.68 11.85 3.88
CA LYS A 473 40.45 12.13 5.11
C LYS A 473 40.71 10.84 5.88
N TRP A 474 41.64 10.04 5.37
CA TRP A 474 41.89 8.66 5.82
C TRP A 474 42.41 8.57 7.25
N SER A 475 43.31 9.47 7.65
CA SER A 475 43.88 9.53 9.00
C SER A 475 42.80 9.73 10.07
N GLU A 476 41.91 10.70 9.83
CA GLU A 476 40.82 11.03 10.73
C GLU A 476 39.79 9.91 10.81
N ALA A 477 39.48 9.28 9.67
CA ALA A 477 38.60 8.11 9.62
C ALA A 477 39.16 6.93 10.42
N LEU A 478 40.46 6.61 10.29
CA LEU A 478 41.11 5.53 11.03
C LEU A 478 41.05 5.74 12.56
N VAL A 479 41.33 6.97 13.02
CA VAL A 479 41.24 7.31 14.45
C VAL A 479 39.81 7.14 14.96
N LEU A 480 38.81 7.51 14.15
CA LEU A 480 37.41 7.32 14.51
C LEU A 480 37.02 5.83 14.56
N TYR A 481 37.49 5.01 13.63
CA TYR A 481 37.29 3.56 13.68
C TYR A 481 37.92 2.93 14.94
N ASP A 482 39.12 3.37 15.35
CA ASP A 482 39.72 2.92 16.61
C ASP A 482 38.89 3.34 17.83
N ARG A 483 38.28 4.52 17.79
CA ARG A 483 37.35 4.97 18.82
C ARG A 483 36.07 4.13 18.88
N VAL A 484 35.55 3.68 17.73
CA VAL A 484 34.42 2.75 17.67
C VAL A 484 34.79 1.43 18.35
N LEU A 485 35.96 0.86 18.05
CA LEU A 485 36.45 -0.37 18.68
C LEU A 485 36.65 -0.19 20.20
N LYS A 486 37.11 0.98 20.65
CA LYS A 486 37.21 1.30 22.08
C LYS A 486 35.86 1.25 22.77
N TYR A 487 34.83 1.90 22.20
CA TYR A 487 33.47 1.86 22.75
C TYR A 487 32.88 0.45 22.77
N ALA A 488 33.14 -0.35 21.74
CA ALA A 488 32.69 -1.73 21.67
C ALA A 488 33.34 -2.60 22.76
N ARG A 489 34.65 -2.44 23.02
CA ARG A 489 35.35 -3.12 24.12
C ARG A 489 34.87 -2.69 25.49
N GLU A 490 34.65 -1.38 25.70
CA GLU A 490 34.08 -0.85 26.95
C GLU A 490 32.68 -1.42 27.23
N MET A 491 31.86 -1.53 26.18
CA MET A 491 30.55 -2.15 26.26
C MET A 491 30.66 -3.64 26.64
N GLN A 492 31.51 -4.41 25.96
CA GLN A 492 31.74 -5.84 26.27
C GLN A 492 32.26 -6.05 27.70
N ALA A 493 33.14 -5.18 28.19
CA ALA A 493 33.66 -5.24 29.56
C ALA A 493 32.59 -4.93 30.61
N GLN A 494 31.65 -4.02 30.32
CA GLN A 494 30.57 -3.65 31.24
C GLN A 494 29.37 -4.59 31.18
N ALA A 495 29.15 -5.25 30.04
CA ALA A 495 28.04 -6.18 29.81
C ALA A 495 28.09 -7.40 30.74
N GLY A 496 29.27 -8.02 30.93
CA GLY A 496 29.38 -9.30 31.65
C GLY A 496 28.52 -10.41 31.03
N ASP A 497 28.34 -11.54 31.73
CA ASP A 497 27.55 -12.72 31.31
C ASP A 497 26.01 -12.49 31.38
N SER A 498 25.57 -11.21 31.36
CA SER A 498 24.19 -10.79 31.58
C SER A 498 23.41 -10.75 30.26
N ASP A 499 23.09 -11.94 29.75
CA ASP A 499 22.65 -12.19 28.37
C ASP A 499 21.22 -11.71 28.02
N THR A 500 20.41 -11.32 29.02
CA THR A 500 18.97 -11.07 28.81
C THR A 500 18.61 -9.66 28.34
N SER A 501 19.41 -8.63 28.67
CA SER A 501 19.11 -7.22 28.35
C SER A 501 19.70 -6.73 27.02
N LEU A 502 20.47 -7.58 26.33
CA LEU A 502 21.24 -7.21 25.13
C LEU A 502 20.58 -7.65 23.82
N LYS A 503 19.51 -8.47 23.86
CA LYS A 503 18.83 -8.99 22.66
C LYS A 503 18.16 -7.91 21.80
N GLU A 504 17.87 -6.74 22.37
CA GLU A 504 17.24 -5.62 21.66
C GLU A 504 18.25 -4.66 21.03
N LEU A 505 19.55 -4.79 21.35
CA LEU A 505 20.59 -3.90 20.84
C LEU A 505 21.05 -4.33 19.44
N PRO A 506 21.45 -3.38 18.57
CA PRO A 506 22.09 -3.71 17.30
C PRO A 506 23.34 -4.55 17.55
N ASP A 507 23.60 -5.54 16.69
CA ASP A 507 24.72 -6.47 16.86
C ASP A 507 26.06 -5.71 16.84
N VAL A 508 26.66 -5.60 18.02
CA VAL A 508 27.95 -4.91 18.21
C VAL A 508 29.07 -5.71 17.54
N GLN A 509 28.92 -7.02 17.40
CA GLN A 509 29.88 -7.88 16.74
C GLN A 509 29.88 -7.66 15.22
N GLU A 510 28.71 -7.46 14.63
CA GLU A 510 28.57 -7.05 13.23
C GLU A 510 29.27 -5.70 13.01
N LEU A 511 29.03 -4.71 13.87
CA LEU A 511 29.69 -3.40 13.79
C LEU A 511 31.22 -3.52 13.90
N ILE A 512 31.74 -4.34 14.83
CA ILE A 512 33.18 -4.60 14.95
C ILE A 512 33.73 -5.20 13.65
N SER A 513 33.02 -6.16 13.06
CA SER A 513 33.44 -6.80 11.81
C SER A 513 33.47 -5.81 10.63
N GLN A 514 32.44 -4.96 10.50
CA GLN A 514 32.36 -3.91 9.49
C GLN A 514 33.48 -2.88 9.67
N VAL A 515 33.73 -2.43 10.91
CA VAL A 515 34.80 -1.49 11.23
C VAL A 515 36.18 -2.07 10.89
N ASN A 516 36.42 -3.34 11.20
CA ASN A 516 37.69 -3.99 10.86
C ASN A 516 37.85 -4.13 9.34
N ALA A 517 36.80 -4.52 8.62
CA ALA A 517 36.82 -4.61 7.16
C ALA A 517 37.15 -3.25 6.51
N GLU A 518 36.46 -2.18 6.94
CA GLU A 518 36.74 -0.82 6.48
C GLU A 518 38.15 -0.38 6.86
N LYS A 519 38.61 -0.64 8.09
CA LYS A 519 39.97 -0.30 8.52
C LYS A 519 41.02 -0.97 7.65
N TYR A 520 40.87 -2.26 7.33
CA TYR A 520 41.78 -2.97 6.43
C TYR A 520 41.69 -2.44 5.00
N SER A 521 40.51 -2.10 4.52
CA SER A 521 40.30 -1.47 3.20
C SER A 521 40.99 -0.11 3.12
N LEU A 522 40.82 0.76 4.12
CA LEU A 522 41.51 2.05 4.23
C LEU A 522 43.03 1.90 4.33
N GLN A 523 43.50 0.94 5.15
CA GLN A 523 44.94 0.66 5.27
C GLN A 523 45.50 0.12 3.96
N ALA A 524 44.79 -0.75 3.26
CA ALA A 524 45.14 -1.20 1.93
C ALA A 524 45.19 0.00 0.98
N ALA A 525 44.16 0.85 0.91
CA ALA A 525 44.14 2.05 0.07
C ALA A 525 45.25 3.06 0.41
N ALA A 526 45.66 3.16 1.68
CA ALA A 526 46.75 4.02 2.14
C ALA A 526 48.16 3.41 1.90
N ILE A 527 48.28 2.08 1.80
CA ILE A 527 49.52 1.35 1.49
C ILE A 527 49.66 1.10 -0.03
N LEU A 528 48.56 1.10 -0.78
CA LEU A 528 48.49 0.98 -2.24
C LEU A 528 48.86 2.23 -3.08
N PRO A 529 49.30 3.41 -2.58
CA PRO A 529 49.67 4.51 -3.47
C PRO A 529 51.18 4.51 -3.79
N LEU A 530 51.70 3.38 -4.25
CA LEU A 530 53.03 3.32 -4.88
C LEU A 530 53.06 2.62 -6.24
N VAL A 531 52.12 1.70 -6.50
CA VAL A 531 52.01 1.04 -7.81
C VAL A 531 51.28 1.93 -8.81
N GLU A 532 50.45 2.86 -8.33
CA GLU A 532 49.68 3.82 -9.15
C GLU A 532 50.29 5.23 -9.18
N ARG A 533 51.62 5.38 -9.04
CA ARG A 533 52.32 6.62 -9.45
C ARG A 533 52.36 6.77 -10.98
N PHE A 534 51.20 6.79 -11.62
CA PHE A 534 51.02 7.30 -12.99
C PHE A 534 50.68 8.80 -13.00
N GLU A 535 50.07 9.32 -11.93
CA GLU A 535 49.76 10.75 -11.78
C GLU A 535 50.86 11.51 -11.04
N THR A 536 52.08 11.35 -11.54
CA THR A 536 53.09 12.39 -11.36
C THR A 536 52.49 13.68 -11.93
N PHE A 537 52.43 14.77 -11.17
CA PHE A 537 52.08 16.07 -11.74
C PHE A 537 53.18 16.48 -12.73
N SER A 538 52.92 16.35 -14.04
CA SER A 538 53.76 16.91 -15.09
C SER A 538 53.10 18.16 -15.65
N LEU A 539 53.78 19.31 -15.57
CA LEU A 539 53.49 20.45 -16.43
C LEU A 539 53.88 20.07 -17.87
N ASP A 540 52.91 19.66 -18.68
CA ASP A 540 53.14 19.54 -20.12
C ASP A 540 53.41 20.94 -20.68
N PRO A 541 54.60 21.22 -21.26
CA PRO A 541 54.92 22.53 -21.82
C PRO A 541 53.93 23.00 -22.90
N SER A 542 53.18 22.06 -23.51
CA SER A 542 52.15 22.34 -24.50
C SER A 542 50.95 23.12 -23.95
N LEU A 543 50.60 22.92 -22.66
CA LEU A 543 49.51 23.60 -21.95
C LEU A 543 49.85 25.05 -21.58
N VAL A 544 51.12 25.45 -21.68
CA VAL A 544 51.62 26.81 -21.47
C VAL A 544 51.77 27.57 -22.81
N SER A 545 51.59 26.88 -23.94
CA SER A 545 51.60 27.49 -25.27
C SER A 545 50.28 28.22 -25.56
N LYS A 546 50.29 29.20 -26.48
CA LYS A 546 49.10 29.98 -26.86
C LYS A 546 47.97 29.17 -27.53
N GLN A 547 48.15 27.87 -27.75
CA GLN A 547 47.17 26.97 -28.40
C GLN A 547 46.97 25.67 -27.61
N ALA A 548 46.45 25.77 -26.39
CA ALA A 548 46.04 24.60 -25.61
C ALA A 548 44.70 24.04 -26.15
N ASN A 549 44.67 22.76 -26.52
CA ASN A 549 43.46 22.08 -26.98
C ASN A 549 42.87 21.24 -25.84
N LEU A 550 41.87 21.78 -25.13
CA LEU A 550 41.35 21.20 -23.89
C LEU A 550 40.32 20.08 -24.11
N VAL A 551 39.54 20.14 -25.20
CA VAL A 551 38.52 19.13 -25.55
C VAL A 551 38.30 19.14 -27.07
N HIS A 552 38.14 17.96 -27.68
CA HIS A 552 37.73 17.85 -29.09
C HIS A 552 36.24 18.21 -29.26
N PHE A 553 35.96 19.24 -30.07
CA PHE A 553 34.62 19.69 -30.41
C PHE A 553 34.44 19.75 -31.94
N PRO A 554 33.32 19.25 -32.51
CA PRO A 554 32.15 18.66 -31.82
C PRO A 554 32.40 17.24 -31.31
N PRO A 555 31.68 16.81 -30.25
CA PRO A 555 31.81 15.47 -29.70
C PRO A 555 31.39 14.42 -30.74
N GLY A 556 32.11 13.29 -30.77
CA GLY A 556 31.79 12.17 -31.66
C GLY A 556 30.43 11.55 -31.35
N PHE A 557 29.67 11.19 -32.38
CA PHE A 557 28.35 10.58 -32.24
C PHE A 557 28.44 9.21 -31.53
N GLN A 558 27.52 8.97 -30.59
CA GLN A 558 27.35 7.68 -29.93
C GLN A 558 26.00 7.05 -30.35
N PRO A 559 25.96 5.74 -30.67
CA PRO A 559 24.73 5.05 -31.05
C PRO A 559 23.81 4.83 -29.83
N ILE A 560 22.53 5.16 -29.97
CA ILE A 560 21.46 4.90 -28.99
C ILE A 560 20.50 3.86 -29.59
N PRO A 561 20.23 2.71 -28.93
CA PRO A 561 19.34 1.69 -29.47
C PRO A 561 17.86 2.07 -29.30
N CYS A 562 17.16 2.33 -30.41
CA CYS A 562 15.76 2.74 -30.43
C CYS A 562 14.73 1.59 -30.48
N LYS A 563 15.13 0.32 -30.23
CA LYS A 563 14.21 -0.84 -30.25
C LYS A 563 14.48 -1.81 -29.10
N PRO A 564 13.43 -2.36 -28.44
CA PRO A 564 13.58 -3.42 -27.45
C PRO A 564 14.23 -4.66 -28.05
N LEU A 565 15.12 -5.28 -27.29
CA LEU A 565 15.84 -6.48 -27.68
C LEU A 565 14.87 -7.68 -27.71
N PHE A 566 14.64 -8.26 -28.89
CA PHE A 566 13.90 -9.50 -29.05
C PHE A 566 14.87 -10.58 -29.53
N PHE A 567 15.01 -11.67 -28.77
CA PHE A 567 15.86 -12.79 -29.13
C PHE A 567 15.03 -13.90 -29.77
N ASP A 568 15.47 -14.38 -30.94
CA ASP A 568 14.93 -15.60 -31.52
C ASP A 568 15.56 -16.82 -30.84
N LEU A 569 14.98 -17.21 -29.71
CA LEU A 569 15.43 -18.36 -28.92
C LEU A 569 15.20 -19.70 -29.66
N ALA A 570 14.37 -19.74 -30.70
CA ALA A 570 14.13 -20.95 -31.47
C ALA A 570 15.36 -21.38 -32.27
N LEU A 571 16.20 -20.42 -32.67
CA LEU A 571 17.47 -20.72 -33.35
C LEU A 571 18.42 -21.53 -32.47
N ASN A 572 18.41 -21.32 -31.15
CA ASN A 572 19.24 -22.07 -30.21
C ASN A 572 18.86 -23.56 -30.15
N HIS A 573 17.64 -23.92 -30.56
CA HIS A 573 17.15 -25.29 -30.59
C HIS A 573 17.42 -26.00 -31.93
N VAL A 574 17.96 -25.30 -32.93
CA VAL A 574 18.41 -25.91 -34.18
C VAL A 574 19.77 -26.55 -33.96
N ALA A 575 19.78 -27.80 -33.51
CA ALA A 575 20.98 -28.62 -33.39
C ALA A 575 20.98 -29.73 -34.45
N PHE A 576 22.16 -30.22 -34.82
CA PHE A 576 22.26 -31.45 -35.60
C PHE A 576 21.68 -32.61 -34.79
N PRO A 577 21.01 -33.57 -35.45
CA PRO A 577 20.59 -34.79 -34.77
C PRO A 577 21.84 -35.54 -34.26
N PRO A 578 21.70 -36.38 -33.21
CA PRO A 578 22.80 -37.24 -32.76
C PRO A 578 23.36 -38.06 -33.93
N LEU A 579 24.64 -37.87 -34.25
CA LEU A 579 25.31 -38.51 -35.40
C LEU A 579 26.17 -39.71 -34.99
N GLU A 580 26.06 -40.17 -33.75
CA GLU A 580 26.84 -41.27 -33.18
C GLU A 580 26.69 -42.57 -33.98
N ASP A 581 25.49 -42.81 -34.55
CA ASP A 581 25.20 -43.96 -35.41
C ASP A 581 25.83 -43.85 -36.82
N LYS A 582 26.34 -42.66 -37.20
CA LYS A 582 26.98 -42.40 -38.50
C LYS A 582 28.50 -42.35 -38.42
N VAL A 583 29.08 -42.47 -37.23
CA VAL A 583 30.52 -42.57 -37.06
C VAL A 583 30.93 -44.03 -37.08
N GLU A 584 31.61 -44.46 -38.15
CA GLU A 584 32.27 -45.77 -38.16
C GLU A 584 33.30 -45.83 -37.03
N GLN A 585 33.00 -46.61 -35.99
CA GLN A 585 33.97 -46.93 -34.95
C GLN A 585 35.11 -47.75 -35.58
N LYS A 586 36.24 -47.10 -35.86
CA LYS A 586 37.48 -47.81 -36.21
C LYS A 586 37.88 -48.70 -35.03
N PRO A 587 37.91 -50.04 -35.17
CA PRO A 587 38.33 -50.92 -34.09
C PRO A 587 39.82 -50.72 -33.82
N LYS A 588 40.17 -50.34 -32.58
CA LYS A 588 41.54 -50.43 -32.05
C LYS A 588 41.89 -51.92 -31.93
N SER A 589 42.48 -52.47 -32.99
CA SER A 589 43.01 -53.84 -33.04
C SER A 589 44.28 -53.96 -32.19
N GLY A 590 44.14 -54.46 -30.96
CA GLY A 590 45.20 -55.04 -30.14
C GLY A 590 45.01 -56.57 -30.06
N LEU A 591 46.07 -57.32 -30.39
CA LEU A 591 46.12 -58.78 -30.40
C LEU A 591 45.63 -59.41 -29.08
N THR A 592 44.66 -60.33 -29.16
CA THR A 592 44.79 -61.74 -28.75
C THR A 592 43.41 -62.42 -28.78
N GLY A 593 43.33 -63.58 -29.43
CA GLY A 593 42.44 -64.65 -28.96
C GLY A 593 41.27 -65.07 -29.87
N TYR A 594 41.52 -66.07 -30.73
CA TYR A 594 40.71 -67.30 -30.95
C TYR A 594 39.17 -67.22 -31.01
N ILE A 595 38.41 -67.91 -31.87
CA ILE A 595 38.56 -68.80 -33.04
C ILE A 595 37.09 -69.03 -33.50
N LYS A 596 36.84 -69.27 -34.81
CA LYS A 596 35.68 -69.98 -35.44
C LYS A 596 34.25 -69.57 -35.02
N GLY A 597 33.31 -69.29 -35.90
CA GLY A 597 33.21 -69.61 -37.31
C GLY A 597 31.74 -69.79 -37.70
N ILE A 598 31.48 -69.47 -38.96
CA ILE A 598 30.47 -70.09 -39.83
C ILE A 598 29.01 -69.62 -39.63
N PHE A 599 28.62 -68.70 -40.52
CA PHE A 599 27.43 -68.73 -41.39
C PHE A 599 26.22 -69.51 -40.85
N GLY A 600 25.03 -68.95 -40.67
CA GLY A 600 24.40 -67.82 -41.34
C GLY A 600 22.93 -68.20 -41.52
N PHE A 601 22.03 -67.53 -40.81
CA PHE A 601 20.59 -67.59 -41.06
C PHE A 601 20.11 -66.21 -41.49
N ARG A 602 19.38 -66.20 -42.59
CA ARG A 602 18.53 -65.11 -43.07
C ARG A 602 17.11 -65.47 -42.65
N SER A 603 16.51 -64.70 -41.75
CA SER A 603 15.21 -64.04 -41.96
C SER A 603 14.90 -63.09 -40.82
#